data_AF-A0A8J6KZH0-F1
#
_entry.id   AF-A0A8J6KZH0-F1
#
_cell.length_a   1.000
_cell.length_b   1.000
_cell.length_c   1.000
_cell.angle_alpha   90.00
_cell.angle_beta   90.00
_cell.angle_gamma   90.00
#
_symmetry.space_group_name_H-M   'P 1'
#
loop_
_entity.id
_entity.type
_entity.pdbx_description
1 polymer ?
#
loop_
_entity_poly.entity_id
_entity_poly.type
_entity_poly.pdbx_seq_one_letter_code
_entity_poly.pdbx_strand_id
1 'polypeptide(L)' 'MVLTKWNAVAEWRRMMGPVDPEEAKLLSPDSLRANYGLDILRNAVHGASNASEAAVTINNVFTEDNPED' A
#
# COMPACT_ATOMS: atom_id res chain seq x y z
N MET A 1 7.05 5.65 2.27
CA MET A 1 6.39 6.90 1.82
C MET A 1 5.08 7.07 2.58
N VAL A 2 4.64 8.31 2.80
CA VAL A 2 3.30 8.65 3.31
C VAL A 2 2.49 9.27 2.16
N LEU A 3 1.26 8.80 1.93
CA LEU A 3 0.37 9.28 0.88
C LEU A 3 -0.85 9.97 1.47
N THR A 4 -1.26 11.09 0.89
CA THR A 4 -2.44 11.87 1.32
C THR A 4 -3.44 12.04 0.18
N LYS A 5 -4.72 11.78 0.50
CA LYS A 5 -5.88 11.94 -0.39
C LYS A 5 -7.15 11.82 0.47
N TRP A 6 -8.27 12.34 0.00
CA TRP A 6 -9.57 11.89 0.50
C TRP A 6 -9.69 10.35 0.38
N ASN A 7 -10.05 9.69 1.47
CA ASN A 7 -10.18 8.23 1.55
C ASN A 7 -8.90 7.46 1.14
N ALA A 8 -7.71 8.00 1.49
CA ALA A 8 -6.41 7.54 1.01
C ALA A 8 -6.17 6.03 1.18
N VAL A 9 -6.53 5.44 2.33
CA VAL A 9 -6.31 4.01 2.57
C VAL A 9 -7.11 3.16 1.60
N ALA A 10 -8.40 3.45 1.42
CA ALA A 10 -9.25 2.69 0.51
C ALA A 10 -8.82 2.88 -0.95
N GLU A 11 -8.52 4.12 -1.35
CA GLU A 11 -8.07 4.43 -2.70
C GLU A 11 -6.71 3.81 -3.02
N TRP A 12 -5.76 3.79 -2.07
CA TRP A 12 -4.49 3.10 -2.23
C TRP A 12 -4.69 1.60 -2.40
N ARG A 13 -5.54 0.98 -1.55
CA ARG A 13 -5.87 -0.45 -1.68
C ARG A 13 -6.51 -0.79 -3.01
N ARG A 14 -7.40 0.06 -3.52
CA ARG A 14 -8.00 -0.09 -4.85
C ARG A 14 -6.95 -0.03 -5.95
N MET A 15 -5.98 0.89 -5.87
CA MET A 15 -4.90 1.00 -6.86
C MET A 15 -3.89 -0.15 -6.76
N MET A 16 -3.62 -0.68 -5.56
CA MET A 16 -2.75 -1.85 -5.38
C MET A 16 -3.34 -3.09 -6.06
N GLY A 17 -4.65 -3.31 -5.94
CA GLY A 17 -5.33 -4.52 -6.41
C GLY A 17 -5.21 -5.71 -5.46
N PRO A 18 -5.79 -6.87 -5.82
CA PRO A 18 -5.71 -8.13 -5.07
C PRO A 18 -4.27 -8.52 -4.71
N VAL A 19 -4.09 -9.21 -3.58
CA VAL A 19 -2.75 -9.58 -3.06
C VAL A 19 -2.00 -10.52 -4.00
N ASP A 20 -2.73 -11.47 -4.60
CA ASP A 20 -2.21 -12.37 -5.61
C ASP A 20 -2.16 -11.65 -6.97
N PRO A 21 -0.97 -11.49 -7.59
CA PRO A 21 -0.85 -10.89 -8.92
C PRO A 21 -1.68 -11.58 -10.01
N GLU A 22 -1.91 -12.89 -9.94
CA GLU A 22 -2.74 -13.61 -10.92
C GLU A 22 -4.22 -13.24 -10.76
N GLU A 23 -4.71 -13.15 -9.53
CA GLU A 23 -6.05 -12.62 -9.23
C GLU A 23 -6.16 -11.15 -9.64
N ALA A 24 -5.12 -10.35 -9.41
CA ALA A 24 -5.09 -8.95 -9.79
C ALA A 24 -5.17 -8.76 -11.32
N LYS A 25 -4.47 -9.57 -12.12
CA LYS A 25 -4.57 -9.54 -13.59
C LYS A 25 -5.99 -9.81 -14.08
N LEU A 26 -6.74 -10.66 -13.39
CA LEU A 26 -8.11 -11.01 -13.74
C LEU A 26 -9.12 -9.94 -13.29
N LEU A 27 -9.05 -9.50 -12.04
CA LEU A 27 -10.07 -8.62 -11.44
C LEU A 27 -9.77 -7.12 -11.58
N SER A 28 -8.50 -6.75 -11.78
CA SER A 28 -8.04 -5.36 -11.81
C SER A 28 -6.77 -5.22 -12.65
N PRO A 29 -6.83 -5.45 -13.98
CA PRO A 29 -5.65 -5.54 -14.86
C PRO A 29 -4.77 -4.28 -14.85
N ASP A 30 -5.34 -3.11 -14.58
CA ASP A 30 -4.60 -1.84 -14.48
C ASP A 30 -4.01 -1.57 -13.08
N SER A 31 -4.18 -2.49 -12.12
CA SER A 31 -3.65 -2.35 -10.76
C SER A 31 -2.13 -2.52 -10.71
N LEU A 32 -1.50 -1.98 -9.66
CA LEU A 32 -0.06 -2.10 -9.49
C LEU A 32 0.39 -3.56 -9.36
N ARG A 33 -0.38 -4.40 -8.67
CA ARG A 33 -0.05 -5.82 -8.50
C ARG A 33 -0.21 -6.61 -9.79
N ALA A 34 -1.20 -6.29 -10.63
CA ALA A 34 -1.36 -6.92 -11.94
C ALA A 34 -0.17 -6.63 -12.87
N ASN A 35 0.32 -5.38 -12.85
CA ASN A 35 1.36 -4.92 -13.75
C ASN A 35 2.79 -5.25 -13.28
N TYR A 36 3.02 -5.29 -11.96
CA TYR A 36 4.38 -5.35 -11.39
C TYR A 36 4.59 -6.49 -10.38
N GLY A 37 3.55 -7.20 -9.97
CA GLY A 37 3.66 -8.32 -9.02
C GLY A 37 4.22 -9.59 -9.66
N LEU A 38 5.05 -10.31 -8.91
CA LEU A 38 5.65 -11.58 -9.34
C LEU A 38 4.95 -12.80 -8.73
N ASP A 39 4.66 -12.73 -7.43
CA ASP A 39 3.93 -13.74 -6.66
C ASP A 39 3.33 -13.09 -5.39
N ILE A 40 2.62 -13.88 -4.57
CA ILE A 40 1.94 -13.42 -3.34
C ILE A 40 2.91 -12.75 -2.34
N LEU A 41 4.17 -13.21 -2.26
CA LEU A 41 5.18 -12.65 -1.35
C LEU A 41 5.88 -11.43 -1.97
N ARG A 42 6.02 -11.41 -3.30
CA ARG A 42 6.69 -10.37 -4.08
C ARG A 42 5.68 -9.65 -4.98
N ASN A 43 4.70 -9.00 -4.36
CA ASN A 43 3.58 -8.34 -5.05
C ASN A 43 3.79 -6.82 -5.25
N ALA A 44 5.04 -6.37 -5.41
CA ALA A 44 5.46 -5.00 -5.70
C ALA A 44 5.16 -3.92 -4.64
N VAL A 45 3.99 -3.93 -3.99
CA VAL A 45 3.53 -2.85 -3.12
C VAL A 45 2.82 -3.37 -1.87
N HIS A 46 3.13 -2.71 -0.74
CA HIS A 46 2.48 -2.89 0.55
C HIS A 46 1.76 -1.60 0.97
N GLY A 47 0.74 -1.72 1.82
CA GLY A 47 0.04 -0.58 2.38
C GLY A 47 -0.91 -1.02 3.48
N ALA A 48 -1.19 -0.09 4.40
CA ALA A 48 -2.07 -0.33 5.53
C ALA A 48 -3.47 -0.80 5.09
N SER A 49 -4.06 -1.69 5.88
CA SER A 49 -5.41 -2.22 5.68
C SER A 49 -6.50 -1.27 6.15
N ASN A 50 -6.19 -0.39 7.11
CA ASN A 50 -7.13 0.56 7.71
C ASN A 50 -6.40 1.79 8.27
N ALA A 51 -7.17 2.80 8.71
CA ALA A 51 -6.62 4.05 9.21
C ALA A 51 -5.82 3.91 10.52
N SER A 52 -6.20 2.98 11.40
CA SER A 52 -5.48 2.73 12.66
C SER A 52 -4.09 2.15 12.38
N GLU A 53 -4.03 1.11 11.53
CA GLU A 53 -2.75 0.55 11.09
C GLU A 53 -1.90 1.59 10.37
N ALA A 54 -2.50 2.42 9.50
CA ALA A 54 -1.77 3.49 8.82
C ALA A 54 -1.10 4.44 9.83
N ALA A 55 -1.81 4.88 10.87
CA ALA A 55 -1.25 5.76 11.90
C ALA A 55 -0.08 5.10 12.64
N VAL A 56 -0.24 3.84 13.06
CA VAL A 56 0.82 3.09 13.75
C VAL A 56 2.03 2.90 12.85
N THR A 57 1.85 2.45 11.61
CA THR A 57 2.96 2.24 10.67
C THR A 57 3.66 3.54 10.31
N ILE A 58 2.93 4.65 10.14
CA ILE A 58 3.52 5.96 9.88
C ILE A 58 4.43 6.36 11.05
N ASN A 59 3.94 6.29 12.29
CA ASN A 59 4.75 6.66 13.47
C ASN A 59 5.96 5.74 13.69
N ASN A 60 5.86 4.47 13.29
CA ASN A 60 6.96 3.51 13.43
C ASN A 60 8.04 3.67 12.36
N VAL A 61 7.66 4.05 11.13
CA VAL A 61 8.60 4.16 9.99
C VAL A 61 9.15 5.58 9.84
N PHE A 62 8.30 6.58 10.11
CA PHE A 62 8.62 8.00 10.07
C PHE A 62 8.50 8.53 11.50
N THR A 63 9.46 8.17 12.34
CA THR A 63 9.65 8.87 13.61
C THR A 63 9.86 10.35 13.28
N GLU A 64 9.21 11.25 14.00
CA GLU A 64 9.56 12.67 13.91
C GLU A 64 11.05 12.77 14.19
N ASP A 65 11.82 13.32 13.24
CA ASP A 65 13.22 13.66 13.47
C ASP A 65 13.26 14.45 14.78
N ASN A 66 14.05 13.95 15.74
CA ASN A 66 14.31 14.64 16.98
C ASN A 66 14.79 16.05 16.59
N PRO A 67 14.30 17.15 17.19
CA PRO A 67 14.72 18.51 16.81
C PRO A 67 16.21 18.82 17.07
N GLU A 68 17.05 17.81 17.28
CA GLU A 68 18.50 17.86 17.45
C GLU A 68 19.31 17.19 16.32
N ASP A 69 18.68 16.66 15.25
CA ASP A 69 19.36 16.23 14.01
C ASP A 69 19.44 17.34 12.94
#